data_AF-A0A6B3LZ33-F1
#
_entry.id   AF-A0A6B3LZ33-F1
#
_cell.length_a   1.000
_cell.length_b   1.000
_cell.length_c   1.000
_cell.angle_alpha   90.00
_cell.angle_beta   90.00
_cell.angle_gamma   90.00
#
_symmetry.space_group_name_H-M   'P 1'
#
loop_
_entity.id
_entity.type
_entity.pdbx_description
1 polymer ?
#
loop_
_entity_poly.entity_id
_entity_poly.type
_entity_poly.pdbx_seq_one_letter_code
_entity_poly.pdbx_strand_id
1 'polypeptide(L)'
;MQDKIQWIYSSQNNQELSDRYNQWAKDYEGDLNGIFGRLKREPIADLTLKYVPRNGRILDVGAGTGIVGQWLHEEGYQGLVGIDMSEGMLAEAQSKNVYTELRTMVLGEPLDFFTDTFDAVTACGVFTYGHAPSRSFDELIRITKPEGYIIFTLRPDFYESSDFQAKMADLEAQEKWKLAELGDTYQAEHTGQNPIYFQTWVYQVR
;
A
#
# COMPACT_ATOMS: atom_id res chain seq x y z
N MET A 1 15.11 15.36 -7.87
CA MET A 1 14.16 14.22 -7.93
C MET A 1 14.36 13.29 -6.74
N GLN A 2 15.58 12.79 -6.49
CA GLN A 2 15.93 12.09 -5.23
C GLN A 2 15.69 12.96 -3.97
N ASP A 3 15.81 14.28 -4.09
CA ASP A 3 15.52 15.23 -3.01
C ASP A 3 14.06 15.16 -2.52
N LYS A 4 13.09 14.83 -3.38
CA LYS A 4 11.67 14.75 -2.99
C LYS A 4 11.38 13.52 -2.13
N ILE A 5 12.02 12.38 -2.40
CA ILE A 5 11.89 11.16 -1.58
C ILE A 5 12.49 11.41 -0.19
N GLN A 6 13.70 11.96 -0.13
CA GLN A 6 14.34 12.31 1.14
C GLN A 6 13.53 13.36 1.92
N TRP A 7 12.97 14.33 1.21
CA TRP A 7 12.04 15.29 1.80
C TRP A 7 10.85 14.57 2.41
N ILE A 8 10.11 13.73 1.69
CA ILE A 8 8.99 12.97 2.25
C ILE A 8 9.39 12.14 3.49
N TYR A 9 10.53 11.44 3.45
CA TYR A 9 11.02 10.65 4.59
C TYR A 9 11.46 11.49 5.79
N SER A 10 11.70 12.79 5.61
CA SER A 10 12.05 13.70 6.70
C SER A 10 10.84 14.27 7.46
N SER A 11 9.62 13.88 7.12
CA SER A 11 8.39 14.42 7.72
C SER A 11 8.29 14.02 9.20
N GLN A 12 7.88 14.96 10.06
CA GLN A 12 7.90 14.76 11.51
C GLN A 12 6.57 14.25 12.07
N ASN A 13 5.48 14.37 11.32
CA ASN A 13 4.14 13.93 11.72
C ASN A 13 3.22 13.73 10.49
N ASN A 14 2.04 13.15 10.71
CA ASN A 14 1.07 12.84 9.66
C ASN A 14 0.54 14.08 8.93
N GLN A 15 0.41 15.23 9.60
CA GLN A 15 -0.06 16.46 8.98
C GLN A 15 0.98 16.96 7.96
N GLU A 16 2.24 17.07 8.38
CA GLU A 16 3.34 17.46 7.51
C GLU A 16 3.50 16.46 6.36
N LEU A 17 3.37 15.16 6.63
CA LEU A 17 3.45 14.14 5.60
C LEU A 17 2.34 14.29 4.55
N SER A 18 1.10 14.47 4.99
CA SER A 18 -0.06 14.72 4.11
C SER A 18 0.13 15.99 3.29
N ASP A 19 0.56 17.09 3.89
CA ASP A 19 0.79 18.37 3.19
C ASP A 19 1.85 18.25 2.10
N ARG A 20 2.93 17.51 2.36
CA ARG A 20 4.00 17.29 1.38
C ARG A 20 3.54 16.42 0.22
N TYR A 21 2.74 15.38 0.48
CA TYR A 21 2.11 14.61 -0.58
C TYR A 21 1.07 15.41 -1.37
N ASN A 22 0.27 16.25 -0.72
CA ASN A 22 -0.64 17.18 -1.39
C ASN A 22 0.11 18.10 -2.37
N GLN A 23 1.28 18.60 -1.96
CA GLN A 23 2.13 19.43 -2.81
C GLN A 23 2.73 18.66 -3.99
N TRP A 24 3.01 17.36 -3.81
CA TRP A 24 3.66 16.53 -4.83
C TRP A 24 2.69 15.84 -5.79
N ALA A 25 1.42 15.66 -5.43
CA ALA A 25 0.45 14.82 -6.13
C ALA A 25 0.46 14.96 -7.68
N LYS A 26 0.39 16.19 -8.21
CA LYS A 26 0.33 16.45 -9.66
C LYS A 26 1.55 15.98 -10.44
N ASP A 27 2.73 16.10 -9.83
CA ASP A 27 4.00 15.72 -10.47
C ASP A 27 4.42 14.30 -10.11
N TYR A 28 3.68 13.63 -9.20
CA TYR A 28 4.10 12.39 -8.56
C TYR A 28 4.44 11.29 -9.57
N GLU A 29 3.51 10.93 -10.44
CA GLU A 29 3.73 9.86 -11.42
C GLU A 29 4.84 10.21 -12.41
N GLY A 30 4.94 11.48 -12.81
CA GLY A 30 5.99 11.97 -13.71
C GLY A 30 7.39 11.87 -13.10
N ASP A 31 7.53 12.30 -11.84
CA ASP A 31 8.76 12.18 -11.08
C ASP A 31 9.10 10.72 -10.80
N LEU A 32 8.12 9.90 -10.44
CA LEU A 32 8.31 8.46 -10.25
C LEU A 32 8.80 7.81 -11.53
N ASN A 33 8.25 8.18 -12.70
CA ASN A 33 8.75 7.70 -13.99
C ASN A 33 10.22 8.07 -14.24
N GLY A 34 10.67 9.21 -13.72
CA GLY A 34 12.06 9.63 -13.79
C GLY A 34 12.99 8.87 -12.82
N ILE A 35 12.52 8.57 -11.61
CA ILE A 35 13.31 7.93 -10.52
C ILE A 35 13.34 6.39 -10.68
N PHE A 36 12.18 5.81 -10.93
CA PHE A 36 11.96 4.37 -11.02
C PHE A 36 12.01 3.86 -12.46
N GLY A 37 12.16 4.76 -13.45
CA GLY A 37 11.91 4.43 -14.86
C GLY A 37 10.40 4.33 -15.13
N ARG A 38 10.00 4.02 -16.37
CA ARG A 38 8.58 3.88 -16.73
C ARG A 38 7.91 2.95 -15.72
N LEU A 39 6.93 3.47 -14.97
CA LEU A 39 6.16 2.71 -13.99
C LEU A 39 5.66 1.43 -14.63
N LYS A 40 6.24 0.31 -14.22
CA LYS A 40 5.80 -1.02 -14.61
C LYS A 40 4.80 -1.50 -13.59
N ARG A 41 3.93 -2.40 -14.03
CA ARG A 41 3.06 -3.15 -13.13
C ARG A 41 3.90 -3.79 -12.03
N GLU A 42 3.56 -3.47 -10.79
CA GLU A 42 4.22 -4.00 -9.60
C GLU A 42 3.76 -5.44 -9.31
N PRO A 43 4.60 -6.31 -8.72
CA PRO A 43 4.23 -7.71 -8.43
C PRO A 43 2.98 -7.85 -7.56
N ILE A 44 2.65 -6.82 -6.76
CA ILE A 44 1.43 -6.78 -5.96
C ILE A 44 0.17 -7.00 -6.80
N ALA A 45 0.11 -6.45 -8.02
CA ALA A 45 -1.05 -6.60 -8.88
C ALA A 45 -1.22 -8.06 -9.34
N ASP A 46 -0.14 -8.74 -9.70
CA ASP A 46 -0.17 -10.15 -10.11
C ASP A 46 -0.52 -11.08 -8.94
N LEU A 47 -0.03 -10.78 -7.73
CA LEU A 47 -0.41 -11.50 -6.52
C LEU A 47 -1.90 -11.31 -6.20
N THR A 48 -2.43 -10.10 -6.34
CA THR A 48 -3.88 -9.87 -6.21
C THR A 48 -4.67 -10.69 -7.23
N LEU A 49 -4.22 -10.77 -8.49
CA LEU A 49 -4.88 -11.61 -9.50
C LEU A 49 -4.92 -13.09 -9.12
N LYS A 50 -3.85 -13.57 -8.49
CA LYS A 50 -3.68 -14.98 -8.09
C LYS A 50 -4.58 -15.35 -6.92
N TYR A 51 -4.73 -14.47 -5.94
CA TYR A 51 -5.41 -14.78 -4.68
C TYR A 51 -6.86 -14.29 -4.61
N VAL A 52 -7.23 -13.25 -5.37
CA VAL A 52 -8.52 -12.58 -5.21
C VAL A 52 -9.38 -12.76 -6.47
N PRO A 53 -10.60 -13.31 -6.37
CA PRO A 53 -11.54 -13.36 -7.49
C PRO A 53 -11.88 -11.97 -8.02
N ARG A 54 -12.14 -11.84 -9.34
CA ARG A 54 -12.40 -10.53 -9.98
C ARG A 54 -13.62 -9.77 -9.46
N ASN A 55 -14.58 -10.49 -8.88
CA ASN A 55 -15.74 -9.92 -8.20
C ASN A 55 -15.50 -9.61 -6.70
N GLY A 56 -14.27 -9.81 -6.21
CA GLY A 56 -13.90 -9.47 -4.84
C GLY A 56 -13.87 -7.96 -4.59
N ARG A 57 -14.20 -7.58 -3.37
CA ARG A 57 -14.10 -6.19 -2.89
C ARG A 57 -12.71 -5.96 -2.29
N ILE A 58 -11.97 -5.03 -2.87
CA ILE A 58 -10.57 -4.76 -2.52
C ILE A 58 -10.44 -3.36 -1.95
N LEU A 59 -9.75 -3.23 -0.83
CA LEU A 59 -9.30 -1.95 -0.30
C LEU A 59 -7.84 -1.70 -0.69
N ASP A 60 -7.58 -0.62 -1.41
CA ASP A 60 -6.25 -0.11 -1.71
C ASP A 60 -5.87 0.94 -0.66
N VAL A 61 -5.01 0.58 0.29
CA VAL A 61 -4.58 1.48 1.35
C VAL A 61 -3.31 2.20 0.94
N GLY A 62 -3.25 3.51 1.21
CA GLY A 62 -2.23 4.37 0.63
C GLY A 62 -2.31 4.38 -0.89
N ALA A 63 -3.53 4.57 -1.42
CA ALA A 63 -3.83 4.48 -2.84
C ALA A 63 -3.01 5.47 -3.69
N GLY A 64 -2.50 6.56 -3.08
CA GLY A 64 -1.74 7.59 -3.78
C GLY A 64 -2.55 8.16 -4.94
N THR A 65 -1.92 8.29 -6.11
CA THR A 65 -2.58 8.72 -7.35
C THR A 65 -3.46 7.62 -7.97
N GLY A 66 -3.57 6.45 -7.37
CA GLY A 66 -4.48 5.38 -7.81
C GLY A 66 -3.91 4.40 -8.84
N ILE A 67 -2.58 4.30 -8.96
CA ILE A 67 -1.92 3.43 -9.94
C ILE A 67 -2.27 1.96 -9.74
N VAL A 68 -2.27 1.47 -8.50
CA VAL A 68 -2.59 0.06 -8.19
C VAL A 68 -4.04 -0.24 -8.57
N GLY A 69 -4.98 0.62 -8.17
CA GLY A 69 -6.38 0.47 -8.58
C GLY A 69 -6.56 0.47 -10.10
N GLN A 70 -5.79 1.28 -10.84
CA GLN A 70 -5.82 1.25 -12.29
C GLN A 70 -5.39 -0.10 -12.87
N TRP A 71 -4.27 -0.66 -12.41
CA TRP A 71 -3.81 -1.98 -12.86
C TRP A 71 -4.84 -3.07 -12.56
N LEU A 72 -5.46 -3.04 -11.39
CA LEU A 72 -6.50 -4.01 -11.04
C LEU A 72 -7.76 -3.82 -11.88
N HIS A 73 -8.16 -2.58 -12.15
CA HIS A 73 -9.33 -2.30 -12.98
C HIS A 73 -9.15 -2.80 -14.42
N GLU A 74 -7.96 -2.60 -15.00
CA GLU A 74 -7.59 -3.12 -16.33
C GLU A 74 -7.68 -4.66 -16.40
N GLU A 75 -7.51 -5.34 -15.26
CA GLU A 75 -7.63 -6.79 -15.13
C GLU A 75 -9.05 -7.28 -14.77
N GLY A 76 -10.02 -6.35 -14.72
CA GLY A 76 -11.45 -6.65 -14.56
C GLY A 76 -12.00 -6.51 -13.14
N TYR A 77 -11.22 -6.02 -12.17
CA TYR A 77 -11.77 -5.72 -10.85
C TYR A 77 -12.65 -4.46 -10.90
N GLN A 78 -13.84 -4.56 -10.33
CA GLN A 78 -14.81 -3.46 -10.27
C GLN A 78 -15.12 -3.04 -8.82
N GLY A 79 -14.78 -3.86 -7.83
CA GLY A 79 -15.06 -3.62 -6.41
C GLY A 79 -13.92 -2.90 -5.68
N LEU A 80 -13.34 -1.86 -6.28
CA LEU A 80 -12.17 -1.16 -5.73
C LEU A 80 -12.59 -0.02 -4.81
N VAL A 81 -12.03 0.04 -3.60
CA VAL A 81 -12.14 1.15 -2.65
C VAL A 81 -10.72 1.64 -2.36
N GLY A 82 -10.48 2.94 -2.30
CA GLY A 82 -9.16 3.49 -2.00
C GLY A 82 -9.17 4.38 -0.77
N ILE A 83 -8.09 4.34 0.01
CA ILE A 83 -7.84 5.31 1.07
C ILE A 83 -6.44 5.88 0.99
N ASP A 84 -6.30 7.15 1.32
CA ASP A 84 -5.01 7.83 1.45
C ASP A 84 -5.15 8.96 2.49
N MET A 85 -4.03 9.40 3.09
CA MET A 85 -4.04 10.53 4.01
C MET A 85 -3.99 11.88 3.27
N SER A 86 -3.63 11.88 1.99
CA SER A 86 -3.50 13.06 1.14
C SER A 86 -4.72 13.24 0.25
N GLU A 87 -5.47 14.32 0.46
CA GLU A 87 -6.60 14.69 -0.41
C GLU A 87 -6.14 14.99 -1.85
N GLY A 88 -4.95 15.57 -2.02
CA GLY A 88 -4.35 15.83 -3.32
C GLY A 88 -4.08 14.53 -4.09
N MET A 89 -3.58 13.50 -3.41
CA MET A 89 -3.42 12.16 -4.00
C MET A 89 -4.77 11.55 -4.40
N LEU A 90 -5.75 11.60 -3.51
CA LEU A 90 -7.10 11.10 -3.80
C LEU A 90 -7.78 11.84 -4.96
N ALA A 91 -7.50 13.14 -5.16
CA ALA A 91 -8.00 13.88 -6.30
C ALA A 91 -7.45 13.33 -7.64
N GLU A 92 -6.16 12.98 -7.67
CA GLU A 92 -5.56 12.32 -8.84
C GLU A 92 -6.14 10.90 -9.03
N ALA A 93 -6.29 10.12 -7.96
CA ALA A 93 -6.93 8.79 -8.00
C ALA A 93 -8.38 8.84 -8.51
N GLN A 94 -9.14 9.85 -8.10
CA GLN A 94 -10.52 10.06 -8.52
C GLN A 94 -10.61 10.31 -10.03
N SER A 95 -9.61 10.99 -10.62
CA SER A 95 -9.58 11.29 -12.06
C SER A 95 -9.47 10.03 -12.94
N LYS A 96 -8.92 8.93 -12.39
CA LYS A 96 -8.80 7.64 -13.10
C LYS A 96 -10.14 6.91 -13.21
N ASN A 97 -11.13 7.26 -12.39
CA ASN A 97 -12.48 6.69 -12.42
C ASN A 97 -12.52 5.14 -12.30
N VAL A 98 -11.62 4.58 -11.49
CA VAL A 98 -11.50 3.12 -11.26
C VAL A 98 -11.98 2.68 -9.88
N TYR A 99 -12.07 3.61 -8.93
CA TYR A 99 -12.53 3.33 -7.57
C TYR A 99 -14.03 3.61 -7.44
N THR A 100 -14.73 2.69 -6.76
CA THR A 100 -16.14 2.86 -6.36
C THR A 100 -16.29 3.85 -5.22
N GLU A 101 -15.23 4.03 -4.42
CA GLU A 101 -15.20 4.89 -3.25
C GLU A 101 -13.76 5.29 -2.93
N LEU A 102 -13.56 6.55 -2.54
CA LEU A 102 -12.29 7.09 -2.05
C LEU A 102 -12.53 7.82 -0.73
N ARG A 103 -11.70 7.57 0.29
CA ARG A 103 -11.81 8.24 1.60
C ARG A 103 -10.46 8.71 2.13
N THR A 104 -10.45 9.90 2.73
CA THR A 104 -9.27 10.42 3.44
C THR A 104 -9.15 9.76 4.80
N MET A 105 -8.15 8.89 4.99
CA MET A 105 -7.96 8.11 6.22
C MET A 105 -6.49 7.85 6.48
N VAL A 106 -6.12 7.59 7.74
CA VAL A 106 -4.73 7.43 8.16
C VAL A 106 -4.52 6.04 8.75
N LEU A 107 -3.52 5.32 8.24
CA LEU A 107 -3.15 4.01 8.80
C LEU A 107 -2.54 4.16 10.20
N GLY A 108 -2.95 3.25 11.09
CA GLY A 108 -2.54 3.27 12.50
C GLY A 108 -3.53 4.02 13.40
N GLU A 109 -4.61 4.52 12.81
CA GLU A 109 -5.85 4.99 13.46
C GLU A 109 -7.01 4.05 13.09
N PRO A 110 -8.14 4.07 13.84
CA PRO A 110 -9.32 3.30 13.48
C PRO A 110 -9.84 3.66 12.09
N LEU A 111 -10.09 2.65 11.26
CA LEU A 111 -10.69 2.83 9.95
C LEU A 111 -12.21 2.68 10.05
N ASP A 112 -12.95 3.67 9.55
CA ASP A 112 -14.42 3.70 9.41
C ASP A 112 -14.97 2.70 8.37
N PHE A 113 -14.59 1.43 8.55
CA PHE A 113 -15.14 0.27 7.86
C PHE A 113 -15.57 -0.76 8.90
N PHE A 114 -16.62 -1.51 8.58
CA PHE A 114 -17.04 -2.62 9.42
C PHE A 114 -16.00 -3.74 9.39
N THR A 115 -15.99 -4.55 10.44
CA THR A 115 -15.25 -5.81 10.47
C THR A 115 -15.68 -6.71 9.30
N ASP A 116 -14.76 -7.47 8.74
CA ASP A 116 -15.03 -8.43 7.66
C ASP A 116 -15.67 -7.83 6.39
N THR A 117 -15.22 -6.65 5.98
CA THR A 117 -15.77 -5.92 4.81
C THR A 117 -15.12 -6.35 3.49
N PHE A 118 -13.80 -6.51 3.48
CA PHE A 118 -13.01 -6.65 2.25
C PHE A 118 -12.57 -8.09 2.03
N ASP A 119 -12.62 -8.54 0.77
CA ASP A 119 -12.05 -9.83 0.37
C ASP A 119 -10.52 -9.76 0.29
N ALA A 120 -9.97 -8.57 0.03
CA ALA A 120 -8.56 -8.30 0.17
C ALA A 120 -8.23 -6.83 0.46
N VAL A 121 -7.02 -6.62 0.98
CA VAL A 121 -6.37 -5.33 1.15
C VAL A 121 -5.07 -5.33 0.35
N THR A 122 -4.81 -4.26 -0.40
CA THR A 122 -3.52 -4.00 -1.07
C THR A 122 -2.83 -2.79 -0.46
N ALA A 123 -1.52 -2.86 -0.24
CA ALA A 123 -0.70 -1.72 0.21
C ALA A 123 0.65 -1.69 -0.53
N CYS A 124 0.80 -0.80 -1.51
CA CYS A 124 2.01 -0.72 -2.34
C CYS A 124 2.82 0.54 -2.02
N GLY A 125 4.04 0.38 -1.50
CA GLY A 125 4.94 1.50 -1.19
C GLY A 125 4.54 2.28 0.06
N VAL A 126 3.66 1.72 0.90
CA VAL A 126 3.06 2.38 2.07
C VAL A 126 3.89 2.18 3.34
N PHE A 127 4.36 0.95 3.58
CA PHE A 127 5.12 0.62 4.78
C PHE A 127 6.60 0.97 4.56
N THR A 128 6.98 2.16 5.03
CA THR A 128 8.33 2.73 4.89
C THR A 128 8.59 3.75 6.01
N TYR A 129 9.80 4.29 6.06
CA TYR A 129 10.24 5.26 7.07
C TYR A 129 9.28 6.46 7.19
N GLY A 130 8.80 6.73 8.41
CA GLY A 130 7.89 7.84 8.71
C GLY A 130 6.43 7.62 8.28
N HIS A 131 6.11 6.45 7.70
CA HIS A 131 4.78 6.11 7.22
C HIS A 131 4.23 4.89 7.98
N ALA A 132 2.89 4.81 8.09
CA ALA A 132 2.11 3.64 8.51
C ALA A 132 2.80 2.72 9.55
N PRO A 133 2.54 2.88 10.87
CA PRO A 133 3.18 2.06 11.89
C PRO A 133 2.76 0.58 11.80
N SER A 134 3.55 -0.35 12.35
CA SER A 134 3.25 -1.80 12.32
C SER A 134 1.85 -2.14 12.90
N ARG A 135 1.38 -1.37 13.90
CA ARG A 135 0.03 -1.48 14.49
C ARG A 135 -1.11 -1.30 13.49
N SER A 136 -0.83 -0.74 12.30
CA SER A 136 -1.83 -0.64 11.23
C SER A 136 -2.38 -2.01 10.82
N PHE A 137 -1.59 -3.08 10.95
CA PHE A 137 -2.07 -4.44 10.65
C PHE A 137 -3.26 -4.88 11.49
N ASP A 138 -3.44 -4.36 12.72
CA ASP A 138 -4.59 -4.70 13.55
C ASP A 138 -5.91 -4.31 12.89
N GLU A 139 -5.96 -3.09 12.33
CA GLU A 139 -7.13 -2.60 11.59
C GLU A 139 -7.28 -3.26 10.23
N LEU A 140 -6.17 -3.52 9.53
CA LEU A 140 -6.22 -4.20 8.23
C LEU A 140 -6.74 -5.64 8.37
N ILE A 141 -6.36 -6.35 9.43
CA ILE A 141 -6.90 -7.67 9.75
C ILE A 141 -8.38 -7.55 10.10
N ARG A 142 -8.77 -6.60 10.97
CA ARG A 142 -10.17 -6.43 11.39
C ARG A 142 -11.12 -6.23 10.20
N ILE A 143 -10.74 -5.42 9.21
CA ILE A 143 -11.63 -5.09 8.10
C ILE A 143 -11.58 -6.11 6.95
N THR A 144 -10.60 -7.00 6.96
CA THR A 144 -10.45 -8.08 5.98
C THR A 144 -11.26 -9.28 6.45
N LYS A 145 -12.05 -9.88 5.56
CA LYS A 145 -12.84 -11.07 5.88
C LYS A 145 -11.94 -12.24 6.31
N PRO A 146 -12.46 -13.18 7.13
CA PRO A 146 -11.83 -14.48 7.31
C PRO A 146 -11.55 -15.13 5.96
N GLU A 147 -10.39 -15.76 5.83
CA GLU A 147 -9.85 -16.33 4.59
C GLU A 147 -9.55 -15.31 3.46
N GLY A 148 -9.77 -14.01 3.69
CA GLY A 148 -9.36 -12.92 2.81
C GLY A 148 -7.86 -12.62 2.92
N TYR A 149 -7.36 -11.75 2.04
CA TYR A 149 -5.91 -11.55 1.87
C TYR A 149 -5.46 -10.13 2.16
N ILE A 150 -4.35 -9.99 2.87
CA ILE A 150 -3.61 -8.72 3.00
C ILE A 150 -2.32 -8.88 2.18
N ILE A 151 -2.21 -8.07 1.14
CA ILE A 151 -1.12 -8.11 0.16
C ILE A 151 -0.40 -6.78 0.23
N PHE A 152 0.89 -6.77 0.53
CA PHE A 152 1.62 -5.52 0.70
C PHE A 152 3.06 -5.60 0.26
N THR A 153 3.66 -4.44 0.02
CA THR A 153 5.11 -4.32 -0.14
C THR A 153 5.71 -3.73 1.13
N LEU A 154 6.88 -4.26 1.51
CA LEU A 154 7.65 -3.77 2.64
C LEU A 154 9.12 -3.71 2.23
N ARG A 155 9.81 -2.65 2.65
CA ARG A 155 11.24 -2.53 2.42
C ARG A 155 12.02 -3.49 3.32
N PRO A 156 12.91 -4.34 2.79
CA PRO A 156 13.67 -5.28 3.63
C PRO A 156 14.52 -4.59 4.71
N ASP A 157 15.16 -3.47 4.39
CA ASP A 157 15.96 -2.71 5.36
C ASP A 157 15.10 -2.09 6.47
N PHE A 158 13.88 -1.66 6.14
CA PHE A 158 12.93 -1.16 7.13
C PHE A 158 12.36 -2.29 7.98
N TYR A 159 12.07 -3.45 7.38
CA TYR A 159 11.62 -4.65 8.12
C TYR A 159 12.63 -5.05 9.21
N GLU A 160 13.92 -5.05 8.88
CA GLU A 160 14.99 -5.40 9.83
C GLU A 160 15.25 -4.34 10.91
N SER A 161 15.04 -3.06 10.59
CA SER A 161 15.35 -1.94 11.49
C SER A 161 14.17 -1.41 12.30
N SER A 162 12.99 -2.02 12.18
CA SER A 162 11.74 -1.58 12.82
C SER A 162 11.08 -2.70 13.64
N ASP A 163 9.87 -2.46 14.13
CA ASP A 163 9.07 -3.40 14.91
C ASP A 163 8.21 -4.35 14.04
N PHE A 164 8.25 -4.22 12.72
CA PHE A 164 7.43 -5.02 11.79
C PHE A 164 7.67 -6.52 11.95
N GLN A 165 8.94 -6.96 12.08
CA GLN A 165 9.25 -8.38 12.29
C GLN A 165 8.57 -8.94 13.55
N ALA A 166 8.67 -8.23 14.67
CA ALA A 166 8.07 -8.65 15.92
C ALA A 166 6.54 -8.62 15.84
N LYS A 167 5.96 -7.56 15.27
CA LYS A 167 4.50 -7.43 15.11
C LYS A 167 3.92 -8.52 14.22
N MET A 168 4.56 -8.83 13.10
CA MET A 168 4.08 -9.84 12.16
C MET A 168 4.15 -11.25 12.76
N ALA A 169 5.24 -11.56 13.48
CA ALA A 169 5.39 -12.83 14.19
C ALA A 169 4.37 -12.99 15.33
N ASP A 170 4.08 -11.92 16.07
CA ASP A 170 3.06 -11.90 17.12
C ASP A 170 1.65 -12.17 16.54
N LEU A 171 1.30 -11.53 15.43
CA LEU A 171 0.03 -11.77 14.73
C LEU A 171 -0.10 -13.21 14.19
N GLU A 172 0.99 -13.81 13.70
CA GLU A 172 1.02 -15.23 13.33
C GLU A 172 0.86 -16.14 14.55
N ALA A 173 1.55 -15.86 15.66
CA ALA A 173 1.48 -16.65 16.89
C ALA A 173 0.09 -16.61 17.54
N GLN A 174 -0.64 -15.50 17.38
CA GLN A 174 -2.03 -15.34 17.80
C GLN A 174 -3.04 -15.94 16.80
N GLU A 175 -2.57 -16.59 15.73
CA GLU A 175 -3.38 -17.14 14.65
C GLU A 175 -4.33 -16.10 14.02
N LYS A 176 -3.95 -14.82 13.97
CA LYS A 176 -4.75 -13.75 13.33
C LYS A 176 -4.65 -13.78 11.81
N TRP A 177 -3.52 -14.27 11.32
CA TRP A 177 -3.24 -14.45 9.91
C TRP A 177 -2.20 -15.54 9.72
N LYS A 178 -1.93 -15.91 8.46
CA LYS A 178 -0.89 -16.85 8.09
C LYS A 178 -0.23 -16.40 6.79
N LEU A 179 1.11 -16.50 6.73
CA LEU A 179 1.85 -16.28 5.49
C LEU A 179 1.39 -17.28 4.41
N ALA A 180 0.91 -16.76 3.30
CA ALA A 180 0.49 -17.53 2.13
C ALA A 180 1.59 -17.54 1.06
N GLU A 181 2.27 -16.41 0.85
CA GLU A 181 3.38 -16.28 -0.09
C GLU A 181 4.30 -15.12 0.31
N LEU A 182 5.59 -15.34 0.14
CA LEU A 182 6.63 -14.33 0.23
C LEU A 182 7.24 -14.18 -1.16
N GLY A 183 7.14 -13.00 -1.75
CA GLY A 183 7.73 -12.72 -3.05
C GLY A 183 9.24 -12.50 -2.98
N ASP A 184 9.89 -12.54 -4.13
CA ASP A 184 11.29 -12.17 -4.25
C ASP A 184 11.48 -10.68 -3.97
N THR A 185 12.63 -10.33 -3.39
CA THR A 185 13.04 -8.93 -3.30
C THR A 185 13.34 -8.39 -4.69
N TYR A 186 12.78 -7.23 -5.02
CA TYR A 186 13.01 -6.57 -6.30
C TYR A 186 13.40 -5.10 -6.09
N GLN A 187 14.15 -4.59 -7.06
CA GLN A 187 14.63 -3.22 -7.06
C GLN A 187 13.58 -2.31 -7.68
N ALA A 188 13.10 -1.33 -6.92
CA ALA A 188 12.14 -0.33 -7.38
C ALA A 188 12.82 0.77 -8.21
N GLU A 189 13.96 1.31 -7.74
CA GLU A 189 14.73 2.36 -8.44
C GLU A 189 15.60 1.80 -9.55
N HIS A 190 15.45 2.29 -10.78
CA HIS A 190 16.33 1.90 -11.89
C HIS A 190 17.47 2.90 -12.16
N THR A 191 17.46 4.11 -11.56
CA THR A 191 18.36 5.21 -11.97
C THR A 191 19.10 5.94 -10.82
N GLY A 192 19.25 5.34 -9.63
CA GLY A 192 19.87 5.97 -8.45
C GLY A 192 21.20 5.35 -7.96
N GLN A 193 22.00 6.13 -7.21
CA GLN A 193 23.21 5.65 -6.51
C GLN A 193 22.91 4.84 -5.24
N ASN A 194 21.69 4.93 -4.70
CA ASN A 194 21.21 4.19 -3.52
C ASN A 194 19.91 3.44 -3.88
N PRO A 195 20.00 2.19 -4.36
CA PRO A 195 18.82 1.46 -4.83
C PRO A 195 17.82 1.21 -3.70
N ILE A 196 16.54 1.45 -3.98
CA ILE A 196 15.42 1.12 -3.09
C ILE A 196 14.91 -0.27 -3.48
N TYR A 197 14.74 -1.14 -2.49
CA TYR A 197 14.22 -2.49 -2.65
C TYR A 197 12.88 -2.65 -1.94
N PHE A 198 11.99 -3.43 -2.54
CA PHE A 198 10.78 -3.91 -1.90
C PHE A 198 10.72 -5.43 -1.94
N GLN A 199 9.98 -5.99 -1.00
CA GLN A 199 9.55 -7.37 -0.99
C GLN A 199 8.04 -7.42 -0.81
N THR A 200 7.38 -8.30 -1.55
CA THR A 200 5.94 -8.50 -1.44
C THR A 200 5.61 -9.60 -0.45
N TRP A 201 4.56 -9.36 0.33
CA TRP A 201 4.06 -10.28 1.35
C TRP A 201 2.58 -10.54 1.10
N VAL A 202 2.18 -11.80 1.16
CA VAL A 202 0.78 -12.23 1.08
C VAL A 202 0.44 -12.95 2.36
N TYR A 203 -0.48 -12.39 3.13
CA TYR A 203 -1.04 -12.98 4.33
C TYR A 203 -2.51 -13.30 4.12
N GLN A 204 -2.94 -14.47 4.58
CA GLN A 204 -4.36 -14.84 4.64
C GLN A 204 -4.85 -14.62 6.08
N VAL A 205 -5.97 -13.90 6.24
CA VAL A 205 -6.62 -13.67 7.54
C VAL A 205 -7.34 -14.94 8.01
N ARG A 206 -7.33 -15.18 9.32
CA ARG A 206 -7.91 -16.35 9.98
C ARG A 206 -9.20 -16.04 10.73
#